data_AF-A0A497H0H7-F1
#
_entry.id   AF-A0A497H0H7-F1
#
_cell.length_a   1.000
_cell.length_b   1.000
_cell.length_c   1.000
_cell.angle_alpha   90.00
_cell.angle_beta   90.00
_cell.angle_gamma   90.00
#
_symmetry.space_group_name_H-M   'P 1'
#
loop_
_entity.id
_entity.type
_entity.pdbx_description
1 polymer ?
#
loop_
_entity_poly.entity_id
_entity_poly.type
_entity_poly.pdbx_seq_one_letter_code
_entity_poly.pdbx_strand_id
1 'polypeptide(L)'
;RGGIGLAFITYPTAIAEMPFAASFFGVIFFMALLTFGIDSAFSMVESITNGIKDKFGISRKKANFIVCSAGFLLGLVLVTGGGIYWVDIMDHFMANIALVIVGLLECLTFAYVLGGEKIRRYANEVSEIHIGRWFSIMLKLFAPVVLVGIAVASVVELMTEGYEDFPAWSIVAGMLIVGASVIASIVMARLPCRQEQS
;
A
#
# COMPACT_ATOMS: atom_id res chain seq x y z
N ARG A 1 -8.72 14.95 8.32
CA ARG A 1 -8.33 14.27 9.58
C ARG A 1 -9.46 13.33 10.03
N GLY A 2 -9.47 12.08 9.55
CA GLY A 2 -10.60 11.15 9.75
C GLY A 2 -10.24 9.70 9.45
N GLY A 3 -9.24 9.15 10.16
CA GLY A 3 -8.86 7.75 10.05
C GLY A 3 -9.40 6.92 11.23
N ILE A 4 -8.53 6.65 12.18
CA ILE A 4 -8.79 5.77 13.35
C ILE A 4 -9.95 6.29 14.22
N GLY A 5 -10.05 7.61 14.43
CA GLY A 5 -11.11 8.21 15.25
C GLY A 5 -12.52 8.03 14.69
N LEU A 6 -12.68 7.92 13.37
CA LEU A 6 -14.00 7.63 12.79
C LEU A 6 -14.42 6.20 13.16
N ALA A 7 -13.56 5.22 12.89
CA ALA A 7 -13.82 3.79 13.11
C ALA A 7 -14.02 3.42 14.59
N PHE A 8 -13.29 4.04 15.51
CA PHE A 8 -13.27 3.62 16.92
C PHE A 8 -13.94 4.59 17.90
N ILE A 9 -14.36 5.77 17.44
CA ILE A 9 -15.10 6.74 18.28
C ILE A 9 -16.45 7.03 17.63
N THR A 10 -16.44 7.57 16.41
CA THR A 10 -17.66 8.08 15.78
C THR A 10 -18.66 6.97 15.44
N TYR A 11 -18.21 5.89 14.79
CA TYR A 11 -19.09 4.77 14.43
C TYR A 11 -19.65 4.02 15.65
N PRO A 12 -18.84 3.67 16.68
CA PRO A 12 -19.37 3.07 17.90
C PRO A 12 -20.38 3.96 18.63
N THR A 13 -20.13 5.27 18.72
CA THR A 13 -21.09 6.22 19.30
C THR A 13 -22.41 6.23 18.50
N ALA A 14 -22.35 6.23 17.17
CA ALA A 14 -23.55 6.18 16.34
C ALA A 14 -24.32 4.86 16.48
N ILE A 15 -23.63 3.73 16.62
CA ILE A 15 -24.25 2.42 16.84
C ILE A 15 -24.93 2.36 18.22
N ALA A 16 -24.34 2.98 19.24
CA ALA A 16 -24.91 3.02 20.59
C ALA A 16 -26.26 3.76 20.65
N GLU A 17 -26.49 4.72 19.76
CA GLU A 17 -27.74 5.48 19.65
C GLU A 17 -28.83 4.75 18.83
N MET A 18 -28.56 3.54 18.31
CA MET A 18 -29.56 2.81 17.53
C MET A 18 -30.72 2.31 18.41
N PRO A 19 -31.99 2.50 18.01
CA PRO A 19 -33.16 2.16 18.81
C PRO A 19 -33.37 0.65 19.01
N PHE A 20 -32.70 -0.19 18.20
CA PHE A 20 -32.80 -1.64 18.27
C PHE A 20 -31.47 -2.31 17.92
N ALA A 21 -31.16 -3.40 18.63
CA ALA A 21 -30.06 -4.32 18.33
C ALA A 21 -28.66 -3.67 18.21
N ALA A 22 -28.39 -2.58 18.93
CA ALA A 22 -27.10 -1.89 18.96
C ALA A 22 -25.91 -2.86 19.18
N SER A 23 -26.01 -3.79 20.14
CA SER A 23 -24.96 -4.77 20.40
C SER A 23 -24.71 -5.72 19.23
N PHE A 24 -25.75 -6.13 18.51
CA PHE A 24 -25.63 -7.01 17.34
C PHE A 24 -24.90 -6.31 16.19
N PHE A 25 -25.31 -5.07 15.89
CA PHE A 25 -24.64 -4.26 14.85
C PHE A 25 -23.21 -3.89 15.24
N GLY A 26 -22.94 -3.63 16.52
CA GLY A 26 -21.59 -3.41 17.04
C GLY A 26 -20.67 -4.61 16.82
N VAL A 27 -21.13 -5.83 17.14
CA VAL A 27 -20.34 -7.06 16.91
C VAL A 27 -20.06 -7.26 15.42
N ILE A 28 -21.08 -7.12 14.56
CA ILE A 28 -20.89 -7.27 13.10
C ILE A 28 -19.91 -6.23 12.56
N PHE A 29 -20.02 -4.99 13.01
CA PHE A 29 -19.14 -3.90 12.58
C PHE A 29 -17.67 -4.20 12.91
N PHE A 30 -17.37 -4.58 14.15
CA PHE A 30 -15.99 -4.91 14.53
C PHE A 30 -15.49 -6.22 13.90
N MET A 31 -16.36 -7.21 13.70
CA MET A 31 -16.03 -8.43 12.95
C MET A 31 -15.68 -8.11 11.49
N ALA A 32 -16.42 -7.19 10.85
CA ALA A 32 -16.12 -6.75 9.49
C ALA A 32 -14.79 -5.99 9.42
N LEU A 33 -14.54 -5.06 10.34
CA LEU A 33 -13.25 -4.35 10.43
C LEU A 33 -12.08 -5.31 10.61
N LEU A 34 -12.23 -6.31 11.49
CA LEU A 34 -11.21 -7.33 11.73
C LEU A 34 -10.98 -8.19 10.48
N THR A 35 -12.03 -8.58 9.78
CA THR A 35 -11.92 -9.37 8.55
C THR A 35 -11.22 -8.60 7.44
N PHE A 36 -11.52 -7.32 7.24
CA PHE A 36 -10.84 -6.47 6.26
C PHE A 36 -9.37 -6.21 6.61
N GLY A 37 -9.07 -6.01 7.89
CA GLY A 37 -7.69 -5.90 8.37
C GLY A 37 -6.88 -7.17 8.12
N ILE A 38 -7.49 -8.33 8.35
CA ILE A 38 -6.84 -9.63 8.14
C ILE A 38 -6.63 -9.91 6.64
N ASP A 39 -7.64 -9.69 5.81
CA ASP A 39 -7.57 -9.94 4.35
C ASP A 39 -6.46 -9.12 3.68
N SER A 40 -6.40 -7.81 3.99
CA SER A 40 -5.34 -6.94 3.50
C SER A 40 -3.94 -7.36 3.99
N ALA A 41 -3.80 -7.76 5.26
CA ALA A 41 -2.54 -8.27 5.80
C ALA A 41 -2.10 -9.57 5.11
N PHE A 42 -3.01 -10.50 4.84
CA PHE A 42 -2.72 -11.74 4.11
C PHE A 42 -2.19 -11.45 2.71
N SER A 43 -2.88 -10.60 1.95
CA SER A 43 -2.46 -10.19 0.59
C SER A 43 -1.05 -9.59 0.59
N MET A 44 -0.75 -8.72 1.54
CA MET A 44 0.56 -8.09 1.66
C MET A 44 1.67 -9.10 2.00
N VAL A 45 1.45 -9.96 3.00
CA VAL A 45 2.42 -10.99 3.40
C VAL A 45 2.66 -11.99 2.28
N GLU A 46 1.62 -12.38 1.54
CA GLU A 46 1.74 -13.31 0.41
C GLU A 46 2.57 -12.71 -0.73
N SER A 47 2.34 -11.44 -1.08
CA SER A 47 3.11 -10.72 -2.10
C SER A 47 4.61 -10.69 -1.77
N ILE A 48 4.95 -10.26 -0.54
CA ILE A 48 6.35 -10.19 -0.09
C ILE A 48 6.97 -11.59 -0.01
N THR A 49 6.24 -12.58 0.50
CA THR A 49 6.71 -13.96 0.62
C THR A 49 7.04 -14.56 -0.74
N ASN A 50 6.19 -14.34 -1.74
CA ASN A 50 6.43 -14.81 -3.11
C ASN A 50 7.65 -14.10 -3.71
N GLY A 51 7.78 -12.78 -3.55
CA GLY A 51 8.96 -12.04 -4.02
C GLY A 51 10.27 -12.57 -3.45
N ILE A 52 10.32 -12.85 -2.14
CA ILE A 52 11.52 -13.41 -1.48
C ILE A 52 11.77 -14.86 -1.94
N LYS A 53 10.71 -15.68 -2.02
CA LYS A 53 10.79 -17.07 -2.47
C LYS A 53 11.38 -17.15 -3.89
N ASP A 54 10.88 -16.33 -4.81
CA ASP A 54 11.30 -16.31 -6.21
C ASP A 54 12.73 -15.77 -6.35
N LYS A 55 13.09 -14.74 -5.58
CA LYS A 55 14.43 -14.14 -5.63
C LYS A 55 15.53 -15.05 -5.07
N PHE A 56 15.30 -15.65 -3.90
CA PHE A 56 16.32 -16.41 -3.17
C PHE A 56 16.21 -17.94 -3.33
N GLY A 57 15.15 -18.43 -3.97
CA GLY A 57 14.91 -19.87 -4.17
C GLY A 57 14.69 -20.64 -2.86
N ILE A 58 14.21 -19.97 -1.81
CA ILE A 58 13.96 -20.60 -0.50
C ILE A 58 12.54 -21.18 -0.43
N SER A 59 12.29 -22.11 0.51
CA SER A 59 10.95 -22.68 0.68
C SER A 59 9.94 -21.64 1.18
N ARG A 60 8.67 -21.74 0.75
CA ARG A 60 7.58 -20.83 1.16
C ARG A 60 7.48 -20.69 2.67
N LYS A 61 7.64 -21.80 3.42
CA LYS A 61 7.59 -21.80 4.89
C LYS A 61 8.70 -20.92 5.50
N LYS A 62 9.92 -21.00 4.97
CA LYS A 62 11.06 -20.19 5.44
C LYS A 62 10.85 -18.71 5.10
N ALA A 63 10.44 -18.41 3.86
CA ALA A 63 10.14 -17.03 3.44
C ALA A 63 9.06 -16.40 4.32
N ASN A 64 7.95 -17.11 4.53
CA ASN A 64 6.85 -16.62 5.36
C ASN A 64 7.30 -16.37 6.81
N PHE A 65 8.09 -17.28 7.39
CA PHE A 65 8.62 -17.10 8.74
C PHE A 65 9.47 -15.83 8.86
N ILE A 66 10.31 -15.55 7.86
CA ILE A 66 11.15 -14.34 7.83
C ILE A 66 10.28 -13.08 7.75
N VAL A 67 9.30 -13.06 6.84
CA VAL A 67 8.39 -11.91 6.65
C VAL A 67 7.58 -11.65 7.92
N CYS A 68 6.95 -12.68 8.49
CA CYS A 68 6.17 -12.54 9.72
C CYS A 68 7.02 -12.12 10.91
N SER A 69 8.24 -12.67 11.06
CA SER A 69 9.14 -12.29 12.15
C SER A 69 9.60 -10.84 12.03
N ALA A 70 9.97 -10.40 10.82
CA ALA A 70 10.35 -9.01 10.57
C ALA A 70 9.17 -8.05 10.80
N GLY A 71 7.98 -8.39 10.30
CA GLY A 71 6.76 -7.62 10.52
C GLY A 71 6.38 -7.50 12.00
N PHE A 72 6.53 -8.59 12.77
CA PHE A 72 6.30 -8.57 14.22
C PHE A 72 7.25 -7.63 14.95
N LEU A 73 8.56 -7.69 14.64
CA LEU A 73 9.57 -6.83 15.28
C LEU A 73 9.34 -5.34 14.96
N LEU A 74 9.02 -5.01 13.71
CA LEU A 74 8.69 -3.63 13.32
C LEU A 74 7.37 -3.16 13.94
N GLY A 75 6.38 -4.06 14.03
CA GLY A 75 5.07 -3.79 14.62
C GLY A 75 5.13 -3.49 16.12
N LEU A 76 6.12 -4.02 16.87
CA LEU A 76 6.27 -3.74 18.30
C LEU A 76 6.39 -2.24 18.62
N VAL A 77 7.02 -1.45 17.74
CA VAL A 77 7.14 0.00 17.91
C VAL A 77 5.77 0.68 17.91
N LEU A 78 4.84 0.17 17.10
CA LEU A 78 3.49 0.72 16.94
C LEU A 78 2.54 0.38 18.09
N VAL A 79 2.89 -0.58 18.95
CA VAL A 79 2.09 -0.96 20.13
C VAL A 79 2.50 -0.18 21.39
N THR A 80 3.55 0.65 21.31
CA THR A 80 3.98 1.50 22.41
C THR A 80 2.96 2.61 22.72
N GLY A 81 3.08 3.27 23.89
CA GLY A 81 2.15 4.33 24.30
C GLY A 81 2.04 5.53 23.35
N GLY A 82 3.02 5.71 22.45
CA GLY A 82 3.01 6.73 21.38
C GLY A 82 2.72 6.17 19.99
N GLY A 83 2.26 4.92 19.88
CA GLY A 83 2.10 4.20 18.62
C GLY A 83 1.19 4.89 17.60
N ILE A 84 0.11 5.53 18.06
CA ILE A 84 -0.82 6.25 17.18
C ILE A 84 -0.10 7.39 16.42
N TYR A 85 0.85 8.09 17.05
CA TYR A 85 1.64 9.12 16.39
C TYR A 85 2.54 8.54 15.31
N TRP A 86 3.17 7.38 15.58
CA TRP A 86 3.98 6.69 14.57
C TRP A 86 3.14 6.22 13.38
N VAL A 87 1.95 5.68 13.63
CA VAL A 87 1.02 5.26 12.58
C VAL A 87 0.62 6.46 11.71
N ASP A 88 0.30 7.61 12.30
CA ASP A 88 -0.11 8.81 11.57
C ASP A 88 1.04 9.37 10.71
N ILE A 89 2.25 9.46 11.26
CA ILE A 89 3.45 9.89 10.51
C ILE A 89 3.71 8.92 9.33
N MET A 90 3.70 7.62 9.59
CA MET A 90 3.94 6.61 8.55
C MET A 90 2.89 6.68 7.44
N ASP A 91 1.60 6.74 7.79
CA ASP A 91 0.50 6.80 6.83
C ASP A 91 0.62 8.04 5.94
N HIS A 92 0.83 9.21 6.54
CA HIS A 92 0.95 10.45 5.79
C HIS A 92 2.11 10.43 4.79
N PHE A 93 3.31 10.01 5.21
CA PHE A 93 4.49 9.98 4.33
C PHE A 93 4.40 8.87 3.26
N MET A 94 3.85 7.71 3.61
CA MET A 94 3.69 6.61 2.65
C MET A 94 2.63 6.94 1.60
N ALA A 95 1.47 7.46 2.01
CA ALA A 95 0.37 7.76 1.09
C ALA A 95 0.69 8.95 0.16
N ASN A 96 1.26 10.04 0.69
CA ASN A 96 1.47 11.26 -0.10
C ASN A 96 2.75 11.27 -0.93
N ILE A 97 3.82 10.59 -0.48
CA ILE A 97 5.11 10.62 -1.17
C ILE A 97 5.39 9.28 -1.83
N ALA A 98 5.52 8.20 -1.05
CA ALA A 98 6.01 6.93 -1.57
C ALA A 98 5.05 6.30 -2.60
N LEU A 99 3.76 6.19 -2.24
CA LEU A 99 2.75 5.53 -3.07
C LEU A 99 2.47 6.31 -4.36
N VAL A 100 2.43 7.64 -4.28
CA VAL A 100 2.25 8.52 -5.45
C VAL A 100 3.42 8.37 -6.43
N ILE A 101 4.66 8.42 -5.95
CA ILE A 101 5.84 8.30 -6.81
C ILE A 101 5.91 6.90 -7.44
N VAL A 102 5.73 5.84 -6.65
CA VAL A 102 5.75 4.46 -7.16
C VAL A 102 4.64 4.24 -8.17
N GLY A 103 3.41 4.66 -7.87
CA GLY A 103 2.28 4.53 -8.78
C GLY A 103 2.47 5.29 -10.09
N LEU A 104 3.06 6.49 -10.05
CA LEU A 104 3.37 7.26 -11.26
C LEU A 104 4.43 6.55 -12.11
N LEU A 105 5.49 6.03 -11.50
CA LEU A 105 6.54 5.28 -12.21
C LEU A 105 6.00 3.98 -12.81
N GLU A 106 5.19 3.23 -12.07
CA GLU A 106 4.54 2.01 -12.56
C GLU A 106 3.65 2.32 -13.76
N CYS A 107 2.78 3.33 -13.68
CA CYS A 107 1.89 3.67 -14.78
C CYS A 107 2.64 4.18 -16.02
N LEU A 108 3.69 5.00 -15.87
CA LEU A 108 4.52 5.39 -17.00
C LEU A 108 5.20 4.17 -17.65
N THR A 109 5.68 3.23 -16.83
CA THR A 109 6.31 1.99 -17.30
C THR A 109 5.30 1.12 -18.08
N PHE A 110 4.10 0.91 -17.54
CA PHE A 110 3.05 0.14 -18.21
C PHE A 110 2.54 0.82 -19.49
N ALA A 111 2.34 2.14 -19.46
CA ALA A 111 1.80 2.88 -20.60
C ALA A 111 2.79 2.96 -21.77
N TYR A 112 4.05 3.30 -21.49
CA TYR A 112 5.04 3.67 -22.52
C TYR A 112 6.14 2.61 -22.73
N VAL A 113 6.66 1.97 -21.68
CA VAL A 113 7.76 1.00 -21.81
C VAL A 113 7.25 -0.35 -22.30
N LEU A 114 6.26 -0.92 -21.61
CA LEU A 114 5.61 -2.17 -22.02
C LEU A 114 4.66 -1.96 -23.20
N GLY A 115 4.08 -0.76 -23.31
CA GLY A 115 3.18 -0.37 -24.39
C GLY A 115 1.79 -0.99 -24.24
N GLY A 116 0.78 -0.17 -23.90
CA GLY A 116 -0.59 -0.64 -23.59
C GLY A 116 -1.26 -1.52 -24.67
N GLU A 117 -0.87 -1.38 -25.94
CA GLU A 117 -1.38 -2.27 -27.00
C GLU A 117 -0.73 -3.65 -27.02
N LYS A 118 0.56 -3.75 -26.65
CA LYS A 118 1.27 -5.04 -26.54
C LYS A 118 0.70 -5.85 -25.37
N ILE A 119 0.44 -5.20 -24.24
CA ILE A 119 -0.20 -5.81 -23.07
C ILE A 119 -1.59 -6.34 -23.45
N ARG A 120 -2.41 -5.52 -24.12
CA ARG A 120 -3.72 -5.95 -24.57
C ARG A 120 -3.64 -7.16 -25.51
N ARG A 121 -2.68 -7.16 -26.45
CA ARG A 121 -2.51 -8.30 -27.37
C ARG A 121 -2.11 -9.56 -26.63
N TYR A 122 -1.15 -9.47 -25.71
CA TYR A 122 -0.76 -10.59 -24.85
C TYR A 122 -1.92 -11.10 -23.99
N ALA A 123 -2.70 -10.19 -23.40
CA ALA A 123 -3.87 -10.56 -22.61
C ALA A 123 -4.93 -11.29 -23.45
N ASN A 124 -5.15 -10.87 -24.71
CA ASN A 124 -6.08 -11.52 -25.63
C ASN A 124 -5.56 -12.87 -26.15
N GLU A 125 -4.25 -13.11 -26.16
CA GLU A 125 -3.67 -14.41 -26.52
C GLU A 125 -3.86 -15.47 -25.43
N VAL A 126 -3.89 -15.04 -24.16
CA VAL A 126 -4.02 -15.95 -23.00
C VAL A 126 -5.46 -16.04 -22.48
N SER A 127 -6.30 -15.05 -22.75
CA SER A 127 -7.68 -14.99 -22.23
C SER A 127 -8.71 -15.53 -23.22
N GLU A 128 -9.74 -16.22 -22.70
CA GLU A 128 -10.92 -16.59 -23.50
C GLU A 128 -11.80 -15.37 -23.87
N ILE A 129 -11.65 -14.26 -23.15
CA ILE A 129 -12.39 -13.00 -23.37
C ILE A 129 -11.50 -11.98 -24.07
N HIS A 130 -11.98 -11.44 -25.19
CA HIS A 130 -11.26 -10.45 -25.98
C HIS A 130 -11.46 -9.04 -25.43
N ILE A 131 -10.37 -8.43 -24.97
CA ILE A 131 -10.32 -7.06 -24.47
C ILE A 131 -10.26 -6.08 -25.66
N GLY A 132 -11.18 -5.11 -25.65
CA GLY A 132 -11.34 -4.10 -26.71
C GLY A 132 -10.29 -2.99 -26.67
N ARG A 133 -10.36 -2.06 -27.64
CA ARG A 133 -9.45 -0.89 -27.70
C ARG A 133 -9.60 0.06 -26.51
N TRP A 134 -10.77 0.07 -25.85
CA TRP A 134 -11.03 0.93 -24.69
C TRP A 134 -10.01 0.71 -23.57
N PHE A 135 -9.57 -0.54 -23.34
CA PHE A 135 -8.59 -0.87 -22.32
C PHE A 135 -7.23 -0.24 -22.59
N SER A 136 -6.78 -0.22 -23.85
CA SER A 136 -5.52 0.44 -24.20
C SER A 136 -5.61 1.96 -24.05
N ILE A 137 -6.78 2.56 -24.29
CA ILE A 137 -7.00 4.00 -24.08
C ILE A 137 -7.02 4.31 -22.58
N MET A 138 -7.70 3.47 -21.79
CA MET A 138 -7.73 3.58 -20.34
C MET A 138 -6.32 3.49 -19.74
N LEU A 139 -5.48 2.55 -20.20
CA LEU A 139 -4.10 2.41 -19.75
C LEU A 139 -3.18 3.56 -20.20
N LYS A 140 -3.31 4.03 -21.44
CA LYS A 140 -2.40 5.05 -22.00
C LYS A 140 -2.79 6.48 -21.65
N LEU A 141 -4.07 6.74 -21.42
CA LEU A 141 -4.58 8.10 -21.23
C LEU A 141 -5.21 8.28 -19.85
N PHE A 142 -6.17 7.43 -19.48
CA PHE A 142 -6.94 7.67 -18.26
C PHE A 142 -6.12 7.45 -16.99
N ALA A 143 -5.44 6.31 -16.87
CA ALA A 143 -4.60 5.99 -15.72
C ALA A 143 -3.49 7.02 -15.45
N PRO A 144 -2.66 7.43 -16.43
CA PRO A 144 -1.62 8.43 -16.18
C PRO A 144 -2.21 9.82 -15.89
N VAL A 145 -3.32 10.22 -16.52
CA VAL A 145 -3.95 11.52 -16.23
C VAL A 145 -4.47 11.58 -14.80
N VAL A 146 -5.17 10.53 -14.34
CA VAL A 146 -5.66 10.48 -12.94
C VAL A 146 -4.50 10.47 -11.96
N LEU A 147 -3.46 9.69 -12.20
CA LEU A 147 -2.29 9.65 -11.32
C LEU A 147 -1.50 10.96 -11.29
N VAL A 148 -1.34 11.64 -12.43
CA VAL A 148 -0.75 12.98 -12.46
C VAL A 148 -1.62 13.96 -11.68
N GLY A 149 -2.95 13.87 -11.80
CA GLY A 149 -3.88 14.68 -11.02
C GLY A 149 -3.72 14.47 -9.51
N ILE A 150 -3.63 13.21 -9.06
CA ILE A 150 -3.38 12.86 -7.66
C ILE A 150 -2.00 13.36 -7.22
N ALA A 151 -0.97 13.19 -8.04
CA ALA A 151 0.38 13.66 -7.73
C ALA A 151 0.45 15.17 -7.56
N VAL A 152 -0.21 15.93 -8.43
CA VAL A 152 -0.34 17.38 -8.31
C VAL A 152 -1.09 17.75 -7.02
N ALA A 153 -2.18 17.05 -6.71
CA ALA A 153 -2.92 17.28 -5.46
C ALA A 153 -2.03 17.04 -4.23
N SER A 154 -1.26 15.95 -4.19
CA SER A 154 -0.33 15.66 -3.08
C SER A 154 0.79 16.71 -2.96
N VAL A 155 1.31 17.23 -4.09
CA VAL A 155 2.30 18.32 -4.07
C VAL A 155 1.68 19.62 -3.55
N VAL A 156 0.45 19.94 -3.97
CA VAL A 156 -0.29 21.10 -3.47
C VAL A 156 -0.53 20.96 -1.97
N GLU A 157 -1.00 19.81 -1.51
CA GLU A 157 -1.23 19.52 -0.08
C GLU A 157 0.05 19.73 0.74
N LEU A 158 1.18 19.21 0.24
CA LEU A 158 2.50 19.41 0.86
C LEU A 158 2.92 20.89 0.91
N MET A 159 2.55 21.70 -0.10
CA MET A 159 2.88 23.13 -0.18
C MET A 159 1.93 24.01 0.65
N THR A 160 0.65 23.67 0.74
CA THR A 160 -0.38 24.52 1.38
C THR A 160 -0.57 24.21 2.85
N GLU A 161 -0.57 22.94 3.26
CA GLU A 161 -0.79 22.62 4.67
C GLU A 161 0.47 22.86 5.49
N GLY A 162 1.66 22.69 4.88
CA GLY A 162 2.92 22.77 5.62
C GLY A 162 2.97 21.73 6.74
N TYR A 163 4.17 21.31 7.16
CA TYR A 163 4.30 20.38 8.28
C TYR A 163 4.12 21.14 9.62
N GLU A 164 3.07 21.96 9.76
CA GLU A 164 2.94 22.95 10.85
C GLU A 164 2.57 22.35 12.21
N ASP A 165 1.94 21.17 12.24
CA ASP A 165 1.46 20.56 13.50
C ASP A 165 2.41 19.54 14.14
N PHE A 166 3.53 19.17 13.48
CA PHE A 166 4.42 18.12 13.96
C PHE A 166 5.88 18.59 14.15
N PRO A 167 6.56 18.18 15.24
CA PRO A 167 7.92 18.60 15.55
C PRO A 167 8.91 18.16 14.46
N ALA A 168 9.93 18.97 14.16
CA ALA A 168 10.85 18.77 13.02
C ALA A 168 11.50 17.37 12.91
N TRP A 169 11.65 16.64 14.02
CA TRP A 169 12.16 15.27 14.01
C TRP A 169 11.24 14.28 13.27
N SER A 170 9.93 14.53 13.25
CA SER A 170 8.94 13.69 12.58
C SER A 170 9.10 13.70 11.05
N ILE A 171 9.48 14.84 10.48
CA ILE A 171 9.81 14.97 9.06
C ILE A 171 11.01 14.10 8.72
N VAL A 172 12.05 14.18 9.56
CA VAL A 172 13.27 13.37 9.38
C VAL A 172 12.94 11.88 9.50
N ALA A 173 12.13 11.49 10.48
CA ALA A 173 11.71 10.10 10.67
C ALA A 173 10.90 9.58 9.49
N GLY A 174 9.91 10.34 9.02
CA GLY A 174 9.09 9.97 7.86
C GLY A 174 9.88 9.87 6.56
N MET A 175 10.77 10.84 6.30
CA MET A 175 11.67 10.80 5.15
C MET A 175 12.65 9.62 5.23
N LEU A 176 13.10 9.24 6.43
CA LEU A 176 13.92 8.04 6.63
C LEU A 176 13.13 6.77 6.30
N ILE A 177 11.86 6.68 6.71
CA ILE A 177 11.00 5.52 6.39
C ILE A 177 10.78 5.39 4.88
N VAL A 178 10.49 6.50 4.19
CA VAL A 178 10.39 6.52 2.70
C VAL A 178 11.73 6.15 2.05
N GLY A 179 12.82 6.72 2.53
CA GLY A 179 14.16 6.43 2.00
C GLY A 179 14.52 4.96 2.19
N ALA A 180 14.25 4.39 3.37
CA ALA A 180 14.49 2.99 3.68
C ALA A 180 13.68 2.05 2.78
N SER A 181 12.42 2.38 2.47
CA SER A 181 11.60 1.56 1.57
C SER A 181 12.12 1.58 0.13
N VAL A 182 12.52 2.74 -0.38
CA VAL A 182 13.13 2.87 -1.72
C VAL A 182 14.48 2.16 -1.78
N ILE A 183 15.33 2.32 -0.77
CA ILE A 183 16.63 1.64 -0.68
C ILE A 183 16.42 0.12 -0.64
N ALA A 184 15.49 -0.37 0.19
CA ALA A 184 15.19 -1.80 0.25
C ALA A 184 14.74 -2.35 -1.11
N SER A 185 13.88 -1.62 -1.83
CA SER A 185 13.47 -1.97 -3.20
C SER A 185 14.65 -2.02 -4.18
N ILE A 186 15.55 -1.03 -4.14
CA ILE A 186 16.75 -1.01 -5.01
C ILE A 186 17.70 -2.15 -4.65
N VAL A 187 17.96 -2.39 -3.36
CA VAL A 187 18.81 -3.50 -2.91
C VAL A 187 18.25 -4.83 -3.37
N MET A 188 16.95 -5.05 -3.20
CA MET A 188 16.26 -6.25 -3.68
C MET A 188 16.33 -6.38 -5.21
N ALA A 189 16.27 -5.29 -5.96
CA ALA A 189 16.45 -5.31 -7.41
C ALA A 189 17.89 -5.69 -7.80
N ARG A 190 18.90 -5.19 -7.08
CA ARG A 190 20.33 -5.38 -7.39
C ARG A 190 20.92 -6.72 -6.95
N LEU A 191 20.33 -7.39 -5.97
CA LEU A 191 20.78 -8.73 -5.58
C LEU A 191 20.61 -9.71 -6.77
N PRO A 192 21.56 -10.60 -7.05
CA PRO A 192 21.41 -11.56 -8.14
C PRO A 192 20.21 -12.47 -7.89
N CYS A 193 19.36 -12.64 -8.91
CA CYS A 193 18.23 -13.57 -8.83
C CYS A 193 18.78 -14.99 -8.95
N ARG A 194 18.50 -15.84 -7.97
CA ARG A 194 19.03 -17.21 -7.97
C ARG A 194 18.46 -18.08 -9.10
N GLN A 195 17.35 -17.67 -9.73
CA GLN A 195 16.77 -18.39 -10.87
C GLN A 195 17.52 -18.20 -12.18
N GLU A 196 18.47 -17.26 -12.27
CA GLU A 196 19.31 -17.11 -13.47
C GLU A 196 20.49 -18.12 -13.52
N GLN A 197 20.61 -19.00 -12.51
CA GLN A 197 21.71 -19.96 -12.36
C GLN A 197 21.27 -21.44 -12.36
N SER A 198 20.01 -21.76 -12.70
CA SER A 198 19.53 -23.15 -12.75
C SER A 198 18.86 -23.51 -14.06
#